data_AF-A0A2Z2KRD8-F1
#
_entry.id   AF-A0A2Z2KRD8-F1
#
_cell.length_a   1.000
_cell.length_b   1.000
_cell.length_c   1.000
_cell.angle_alpha   90.00
_cell.angle_beta   90.00
_cell.angle_gamma   90.00
#
_symmetry.space_group_name_H-M   'P 1'
#
loop_
_entity.id
_entity.type
_entity.pdbx_description
1 polymer ?
#
loop_
_entity_poly.entity_id
_entity_poly.type
_entity_poly.pdbx_seq_one_letter_code
_entity_poly.pdbx_strand_id
1 'polypeptide(L)' 'MPHIDIRMYEGRTREQKEEIVSVFTRELSRIIEREERFITVEFQEIPLDENAPANLLKAGSGGNGYES' A
#
# COMPACT_ATOMS: atom_id res chain seq x y z
N MET A 1 -16.82 12.91 -1.64
CA MET A 1 -15.34 12.77 -1.63
C MET A 1 -15.05 11.28 -1.54
N PRO A 2 -14.47 10.66 -2.57
CA PRO A 2 -14.10 9.24 -2.51
C PRO A 2 -12.91 9.04 -1.57
N HIS A 3 -13.00 8.01 -0.74
CA HIS A 3 -11.98 7.65 0.23
C HIS A 3 -11.74 6.14 0.16
N ILE A 4 -10.47 5.74 0.17
CA ILE A 4 -10.04 4.33 0.12
C ILE A 4 -9.21 4.06 1.37
N ASP A 5 -9.69 3.14 2.20
CA ASP A 5 -8.94 2.57 3.32
C ASP A 5 -8.27 1.26 2.89
N ILE A 6 -6.95 1.19 2.98
CA ILE A 6 -6.18 -0.02 2.70
C ILE A 6 -5.60 -0.55 4.01
N ARG A 7 -6.20 -1.63 4.52
CA ARG A 7 -5.64 -2.40 5.63
C ARG A 7 -4.70 -3.48 5.11
N MET A 8 -3.45 -3.46 5.55
CA MET A 8 -2.44 -4.40 5.09
C MET A 8 -1.33 -4.58 6.11
N TYR A 9 -0.65 -5.72 6.09
CA TYR A 9 0.56 -5.90 6.90
C TYR A 9 1.64 -4.87 6.56
N GLU A 10 2.42 -4.47 7.57
CA GLU A 10 3.60 -3.63 7.39
C GLU A 10 4.67 -4.29 6.51
N GLY A 11 5.71 -3.53 6.14
CA GLY A 11 6.87 -4.03 5.41
C GLY A 11 6.83 -3.82 3.89
N ARG A 12 5.88 -3.03 3.37
CA ARG A 12 5.94 -2.57 1.97
C ARG A 12 6.87 -1.39 1.85
N THR A 13 7.63 -1.34 0.75
CA THR A 13 8.48 -0.19 0.47
C THR A 13 7.63 1.03 0.12
N ARG A 14 8.24 2.22 0.19
CA ARG A 14 7.56 3.46 -0.18
C ARG A 14 7.13 3.42 -1.65
N GLU A 15 7.99 2.92 -2.53
CA GLU A 15 7.75 2.83 -3.98
C GLU A 15 6.53 1.95 -4.27
N GLN A 16 6.37 0.84 -3.55
CA GLN A 16 5.18 0.00 -3.64
C GLN A 16 3.91 0.74 -3.21
N LYS A 17 3.97 1.51 -2.11
CA LYS A 17 2.83 2.31 -1.65
C LYS A 17 2.48 3.42 -2.64
N GLU A 18 3.48 4.08 -3.22
CA GLU A 18 3.29 5.11 -4.25
C GLU A 18 2.63 4.54 -5.52
N GLU A 19 3.07 3.36 -5.96
CA GLU A 19 2.43 2.65 -7.09
C GLU A 19 0.97 2.30 -6.78
N ILE A 20 0.68 1.80 -5.57
CA ILE A 20 -0.68 1.53 -5.12
C ILE A 20 -1.53 2.81 -5.17
N VAL A 21 -1.05 3.92 -4.60
CA VAL A 21 -1.79 5.19 -4.63
C VAL A 21 -2.08 5.61 -6.07
N SER A 22 -1.08 5.55 -6.95
CA SER A 22 -1.20 5.94 -8.36
C SER A 22 -2.26 5.11 -9.10
N VAL A 23 -2.18 3.78 -8.99
CA VAL A 23 -3.08 2.86 -9.69
C VAL A 23 -4.51 3.02 -9.19
N PHE A 24 -4.74 2.97 -7.88
CA PHE A 24 -6.09 3.02 -7.32
C PHE A 24 -6.75 4.38 -7.53
N THR A 25 -5.99 5.47 -7.38
CA THR A 25 -6.51 6.82 -7.58
C THR A 25 -6.92 7.04 -9.04
N ARG A 26 -6.05 6.62 -9.99
CA ARG A 26 -6.33 6.73 -11.43
C ARG A 26 -7.54 5.90 -11.85
N GLU A 27 -7.61 4.64 -11.43
CA GLU A 27 -8.72 3.77 -11.83
C GLU A 27 -10.05 4.22 -11.21
N LEU A 28 -10.04 4.65 -9.94
CA LEU A 28 -11.25 5.18 -9.32
C LEU A 28 -11.69 6.46 -10.04
N SER A 29 -10.79 7.42 -10.27
CA SER A 29 -11.03 8.64 -11.04
C SER A 29 -11.71 8.36 -12.39
N ARG A 30 -11.19 7.37 -13.14
CA ARG A 30 -11.75 6.93 -14.43
C ARG A 30 -13.17 6.38 -14.32
N ILE A 31 -13.48 5.62 -13.28
CA ILE A 31 -14.77 4.93 -13.12
C ILE A 31 -15.88 5.92 -12.72
N ILE A 32 -15.58 6.87 -11.83
CA ILE A 32 -16.58 7.78 -11.27
C ILE A 32 -16.56 9.18 -11.89
N GLU A 33 -15.75 9.36 -12.94
CA GLU A 33 -15.56 10.63 -13.67
C GLU A 33 -15.23 11.80 -12.74
N ARG A 34 -14.22 11.63 -11.87
CA ARG A 34 -13.83 12.62 -10.87
C ARG A 34 -12.33 12.85 -10.84
N GLU A 35 -11.90 14.11 -10.78
CA GLU A 35 -10.48 14.45 -10.67
C GLU A 35 -9.80 13.78 -9.46
N GLU A 36 -8.60 13.26 -9.67
CA GLU A 36 -7.80 12.53 -8.68
C GLU A 36 -7.56 13.31 -7.38
N ARG A 37 -7.41 14.65 -7.46
CA ARG A 37 -7.20 15.52 -6.29
C ARG A 37 -8.34 15.47 -5.25
N PHE A 38 -9.50 14.93 -5.60
CA PHE A 38 -10.63 14.77 -4.69
C PHE A 38 -10.71 13.37 -4.05
N ILE A 39 -9.79 12.47 -4.41
CA ILE A 39 -9.71 11.11 -3.91
C ILE A 39 -8.62 11.06 -2.84
N THR A 40 -8.88 10.33 -1.76
CA THR A 40 -7.89 10.11 -0.69
C THR A 40 -7.69 8.62 -0.48
N VAL A 41 -6.44 8.22 -0.29
CA VAL A 41 -6.04 6.86 0.05
C VAL A 41 -5.34 6.90 1.39
N GLU A 42 -5.80 6.08 2.33
CA GLU A 42 -5.19 5.93 3.65
C GLU A 42 -4.69 4.49 3.83
N PHE A 43 -3.46 4.35 4.31
CA PHE A 43 -2.88 3.05 4.63
C PHE A 43 -2.94 2.81 6.14
N GLN A 44 -3.59 1.72 6.50
CA GLN A 44 -3.65 1.21 7.86
C GLN A 44 -2.74 -0.02 7.94
N GLU A 45 -1.47 0.21 8.28
CA GLU A 45 -0.49 -0.85 8.42
C GLU A 45 -0.66 -1.61 9.74
N ILE A 46 -0.85 -2.92 9.65
CA ILE A 46 -0.94 -3.80 10.81
C ILE A 46 0.40 -4.54 11.02
N PRO A 47 0.86 -4.70 12.28
CA PRO A 47 2.07 -5.47 12.56
C PRO A 47 1.99 -6.89 12.02
N LEU A 48 3.15 -7.47 11.69
CA LEU A 48 3.21 -8.88 11.28
C LEU A 48 2.76 -9.81 12.41
N ASP A 49 1.91 -10.76 12.09
CA ASP A 49 1.47 -11.83 12.99
C ASP A 49 1.70 -13.22 12.36
N GLU A 50 1.19 -14.27 13.01
CA GLU A 50 1.30 -15.66 12.52
C GLU A 50 0.60 -15.92 11.18
N ASN A 51 -0.32 -15.04 10.77
CA ASN A 51 -1.04 -15.11 9.51
C ASN A 51 -0.35 -14.28 8.41
N ALA A 52 0.76 -13.61 8.72
CA ALA A 52 1.50 -12.85 7.74
C ALA A 52 2.07 -13.76 6.63
N PRO A 53 1.93 -13.37 5.35
CA PRO A 53 2.54 -14.08 4.24
C PRO A 53 4.05 -14.30 4.44
N ALA A 54 4.54 -15.48 4.07
CA ALA A 54 5.94 -15.86 4.25
C ALA A 54 6.96 -14.89 3.63
N ASN A 55 6.59 -14.20 2.54
CA ASN A 55 7.42 -13.18 1.90
C ASN A 55 7.62 -11.93 2.77
N LEU A 56 6.70 -11.62 3.68
CA LEU A 56 6.83 -10.51 4.64
C LEU A 56 7.60 -10.94 5.89
N LEU A 57 7.36 -12.16 6.38
CA LEU A 57 8.07 -12.71 7.53
C LEU A 57 9.59 -12.83 7.29
N LYS A 58 9.99 -13.16 6.06
CA LYS A 58 11.41 -13.24 5.66
C LYS A 58 12.10 -11.88 5.63
N ALA A 59 11.38 -10.79 5.39
CA ALA A 59 11.94 -9.44 5.40
C ALA A 59 12.18 -8.90 6.83
N GLY A 60 11.49 -9.44 7.84
CA GLY A 60 11.58 -8.99 9.24
C GLY A 60 12.71 -9.59 10.07
N SER A 61 13.42 -10.61 9.57
CA SER A 61 14.48 -11.33 10.31
C SER A 61 15.88 -11.01 9.77
N GLY A 62 16.28 -9.75 9.85
CA GLY A 62 17.66 -9.33 9.64
C GLY A 62 17.93 -8.60 8.32
N GLY A 63 18.22 -7.31 8.44
CA GLY A 63 19.09 -6.57 7.53
C GLY A 63 18.44 -6.06 6.24
N ASN A 64 18.67 -4.78 5.98
CA ASN A 64 18.61 -4.19 4.65
C ASN A 64 19.12 -5.19 3.60
N GLY A 65 18.20 -5.63 2.74
CA GLY A 65 18.45 -6.52 1.61
C GLY A 65 17.82 -5.99 0.33
N TYR A 66 17.79 -4.67 0.17
CA TYR A 66 17.54 -3.99 -1.11
C TYR A 66 18.48 -2.77 -1.20
N GLU A 67 19.78 -3.04 -1.33
CA GLU A 67 20.73 -2.20 -2.07
C GLU A 67 21.16 -3.07 -3.27
N SER A 68 21.22 -2.63 -4.52
CA SER A 68 21.44 -1.31 -5.13
C SER A 68 20.61 -1.14 -6.40
#